data_AF-A0AAV2ZVH1-F1
#
_entry.id   AF-A0AAV2ZVH1-F1
#
_cell.length_a   1.000
_cell.length_b   1.000
_cell.length_c   1.000
_cell.angle_alpha   90.00
_cell.angle_beta   90.00
_cell.angle_gamma   90.00
#
_symmetry.space_group_name_H-M   'P 1'
#
loop_
_entity.id
_entity.type
_entity.pdbx_description
1 polymer ?
#
loop_
_entity_poly.entity_id
_entity_poly.type
_entity_poly.pdbx_seq_one_letter_code
_entity_poly.pdbx_strand_id
1 'polypeptide(L)'
;MQMDLYGLLGITSDASEREIKKAYRQKALTCHPDKNPDNPRAAELFHQLSQALEVLTDGAARAAYDKLRKAKEAAAKRTQKLDDKRKKNTSPYPHLHNMWAKLSSNPKSRNRQG
;
A
#
# COMPACT_ATOMS: atom_id res chain seq x y z
N MET A 1 -2.74 -4.24 4.87
CA MET A 1 -2.76 -2.77 4.80
C MET A 1 -1.78 -2.26 5.83
N GLN A 2 -0.80 -1.43 5.47
CA GLN A 2 0.09 -0.85 6.48
C GLN A 2 -0.71 0.16 7.30
N MET A 3 -0.76 -0.02 8.62
CA MET A 3 -1.43 0.93 9.51
C MET A 3 -0.77 2.31 9.39
N ASP A 4 -1.51 3.27 8.85
CA ASP A 4 -1.14 4.67 8.87
C ASP A 4 -1.29 5.19 10.31
N LEU A 5 -0.16 5.44 10.99
CA LEU A 5 -0.16 5.92 12.39
C LEU A 5 -0.92 7.26 12.51
N TYR A 6 -0.74 8.13 11.52
CA TYR A 6 -1.45 9.40 11.41
C TYR A 6 -2.96 9.21 11.22
N GLY A 7 -3.35 8.29 10.32
CA GLY A 7 -4.76 7.94 10.09
C GLY A 7 -5.43 7.31 11.31
N LEU A 8 -4.67 6.50 12.07
CA LEU A 8 -5.13 5.87 13.30
C LEU A 8 -5.47 6.91 14.38
N LEU A 9 -4.71 8.00 14.47
CA LEU A 9 -5.01 9.13 15.34
C LEU A 9 -6.00 10.12 14.72
N GLY A 10 -6.27 10.04 13.42
CA GLY A 10 -7.15 10.96 12.69
C GLY A 10 -6.52 12.33 12.46
N ILE A 11 -5.19 12.37 12.36
CA ILE A 11 -4.40 13.59 12.19
C ILE A 11 -3.65 13.55 10.85
N THR A 12 -3.17 14.70 10.41
CA THR A 12 -2.32 14.82 9.22
C THR A 12 -0.86 14.53 9.55
N SER A 13 -0.06 14.24 8.52
CA SER A 13 1.40 14.09 8.64
C SER A 13 2.11 15.33 9.16
N ASP A 14 1.50 16.50 8.96
CA ASP A 14 2.00 17.81 9.37
C ASP A 14 1.60 18.20 10.79
N ALA A 15 0.85 17.33 11.49
CA ALA A 15 0.42 17.58 12.85
C ALA A 15 1.63 17.73 13.80
N SER A 16 1.50 18.71 14.68
CA SER A 16 2.45 18.97 15.76
C SER A 16 2.33 17.91 16.86
N GLU A 17 3.38 17.74 17.67
CA GLU A 17 3.36 16.82 18.82
C GLU A 17 2.21 17.13 19.81
N ARG A 18 1.84 18.41 19.92
CA ARG A 18 0.72 18.85 20.77
C ARG A 18 -0.61 18.31 20.24
N GLU A 19 -0.82 18.36 18.93
CA GLU A 19 -2.01 17.82 18.28
C GLU A 19 -2.06 16.30 18.34
N ILE A 20 -0.92 15.63 18.15
CA ILE A 20 -0.76 14.18 18.32
C ILE A 20 -1.21 13.75 19.73
N LYS A 21 -0.67 14.39 20.78
CA LYS A 21 -1.03 14.10 22.17
C LYS A 21 -2.51 14.40 22.46
N LYS A 22 -3.07 15.46 21.88
CA LYS A 22 -4.48 15.83 22.04
C LYS A 22 -5.41 14.80 21.39
N ALA A 23 -5.14 14.42 20.14
CA ALA A 23 -5.92 13.42 19.40
C ALA A 23 -5.87 12.05 20.08
N TYR A 24 -4.69 11.63 20.56
CA TYR A 24 -4.53 10.41 21.35
C TYR A 24 -5.43 10.42 22.58
N ARG A 25 -5.40 11.49 23.40
CA ARG A 25 -6.23 11.59 24.60
C ARG A 25 -7.72 11.47 24.27
N GLN A 26 -8.18 12.10 23.20
CA GLN A 26 -9.58 12.01 22.78
C GLN A 26 -9.96 10.58 22.38
N LYS A 27 -9.16 9.92 21.54
CA LYS A 27 -9.45 8.54 21.10
C LYS A 27 -9.30 7.52 22.23
N ALA A 28 -8.33 7.69 23.11
CA ALA A 28 -8.11 6.83 24.27
C ALA A 28 -9.33 6.81 25.20
N LEU A 29 -10.00 7.95 25.38
CA LEU A 29 -11.24 8.03 26.17
C LEU A 29 -12.40 7.29 25.49
N THR A 30 -12.50 7.36 24.16
CA THR A 30 -13.54 6.67 23.39
C THR A 30 -13.31 5.16 23.34
N CYS A 31 -12.06 4.73 23.18
CA CYS A 31 -11.65 3.33 23.07
C CYS A 31 -11.19 2.74 24.40
N HIS A 32 -11.52 3.35 25.54
CA HIS A 32 -11.06 2.87 26.84
C HIS A 32 -11.68 1.48 27.14
N PRO A 33 -10.88 0.47 27.55
CA PRO A 33 -11.36 -0.89 27.80
C PRO A 33 -12.38 -0.93 28.96
N ASP A 34 -12.25 -0.06 29.96
CA ASP A 34 -13.20 0.06 31.08
C ASP A 34 -14.63 0.44 30.64
N LYS A 35 -14.75 1.29 29.61
CA LYS A 35 -16.06 1.70 29.06
C LYS A 35 -16.59 0.73 28.01
N ASN A 36 -15.72 -0.16 27.49
CA ASN A 36 -16.05 -1.12 26.44
C ASN A 36 -15.55 -2.53 26.81
N PRO A 37 -15.95 -3.10 27.97
CA PRO A 37 -15.42 -4.37 28.45
C PRO A 37 -15.77 -5.55 27.52
N ASP A 38 -16.88 -5.46 26.79
CA ASP A 38 -17.33 -6.49 25.83
C ASP A 38 -16.66 -6.41 24.46
N ASN A 39 -15.83 -5.40 24.19
CA ASN A 39 -15.23 -5.21 22.88
C ASN A 39 -13.72 -5.49 22.90
N PRO A 40 -13.26 -6.69 22.49
CA PRO A 40 -11.84 -7.01 22.44
C PRO A 40 -11.07 -6.13 21.44
N ARG A 41 -11.77 -5.52 20.47
CA ARG A 41 -11.15 -4.54 19.55
C ARG A 41 -10.80 -3.22 20.25
N ALA A 42 -11.46 -2.86 21.36
CA ALA A 42 -11.13 -1.64 22.09
C ALA A 42 -9.72 -1.72 22.68
N ALA A 43 -9.35 -2.87 23.26
CA ALA A 43 -7.99 -3.13 23.74
C ALA A 43 -6.97 -3.07 22.60
N GLU A 44 -7.26 -3.71 21.46
CA GLU A 44 -6.37 -3.69 20.29
C GLU A 44 -6.18 -2.27 19.74
N LEU A 45 -7.27 -1.51 19.59
CA LEU A 45 -7.23 -0.11 19.15
C LEU A 45 -6.46 0.76 20.14
N PHE A 46 -6.61 0.54 21.45
CA PHE A 46 -5.88 1.27 22.49
C PHE A 46 -4.37 1.00 22.41
N HIS A 47 -3.97 -0.26 22.21
CA HIS A 47 -2.57 -0.62 21.98
C HIS A 47 -2.02 0.04 20.71
N GLN A 48 -2.78 0.03 19.62
CA GLN A 48 -2.38 0.70 18.37
C GLN A 48 -2.24 2.22 18.56
N LEU A 49 -3.15 2.86 19.30
CA LEU A 49 -3.09 4.29 19.61
C LEU A 49 -1.85 4.62 20.44
N SER A 50 -1.50 3.76 21.39
CA SER A 50 -0.32 3.93 22.25
C SER A 50 0.98 3.82 21.44
N GLN A 51 1.08 2.82 20.55
CA GLN A 51 2.22 2.67 19.65
C GLN A 51 2.35 3.86 18.69
N ALA A 52 1.22 4.35 18.14
CA ALA A 52 1.22 5.52 17.29
C ALA A 52 1.73 6.76 18.05
N LEU A 53 1.30 6.95 19.30
CA LEU A 53 1.78 8.05 20.13
C LEU A 53 3.29 7.94 20.37
N GLU A 54 3.79 6.78 20.79
CA GLU A 54 5.20 6.56 21.09
C GLU A 54 6.09 6.90 19.88
N VAL A 55 5.74 6.37 18.70
CA VAL A 55 6.50 6.61 17.47
C VAL A 55 6.40 8.06 16.99
N LEU A 56 5.24 8.71 17.13
CA LEU A 56 5.05 10.08 16.62
C LEU A 56 5.52 11.17 17.59
N THR A 57 5.66 10.85 18.88
CA THR A 57 6.18 11.77 19.89
C THR A 57 7.70 11.72 20.01
N ASP A 58 8.34 10.62 19.63
CA ASP A 58 9.79 10.52 19.57
C ASP A 58 10.31 11.00 18.20
N GLY A 59 11.12 12.07 18.20
CA GLY A 59 11.62 12.67 16.97
C GLY A 59 12.49 11.72 16.13
N ALA A 60 13.24 10.82 16.78
CA ALA A 60 14.08 9.84 16.08
C ALA A 60 13.22 8.73 15.46
N ALA A 61 12.22 8.22 16.20
CA ALA A 61 11.27 7.22 15.74
C ALA A 61 10.40 7.76 14.59
N ARG A 62 9.92 9.01 14.70
CA ARG A 62 9.17 9.68 13.61
C ARG A 62 10.02 9.79 12.35
N ALA A 63 11.27 10.23 12.48
CA ALA A 63 12.19 10.31 11.35
C ALA A 63 12.49 8.93 10.73
N ALA A 64 12.65 7.89 11.55
CA ALA A 64 12.86 6.51 11.08
C ALA A 64 11.62 5.97 10.35
N TYR A 65 10.43 6.23 10.89
CA TYR A 65 9.15 5.85 10.28
C TYR A 65 8.95 6.53 8.92
N ASP A 66 9.20 7.83 8.83
CA ASP A 66 9.06 8.59 7.58
C ASP A 66 10.10 8.13 6.53
N LYS A 67 11.33 7.83 6.94
CA LYS A 67 12.36 7.22 6.06
C LYS A 67 11.92 5.86 5.55
N LEU A 68 11.40 5.00 6.42
CA LEU A 68 10.93 3.67 6.04
C LEU A 68 9.74 3.76 5.06
N ARG A 69 8.80 4.67 5.28
CA ARG A 69 7.68 4.91 4.34
C ARG A 69 8.18 5.29 2.95
N LYS A 70 9.05 6.29 2.86
CA LYS A 70 9.63 6.73 1.58
C LYS A 70 10.42 5.62 0.89
N ALA A 71 11.19 4.85 1.64
CA ALA A 71 11.96 3.71 1.11
C ALA A 71 11.06 2.61 0.56
N LYS A 72 9.97 2.24 1.26
CA LYS A 72 9.00 1.26 0.78
C LYS A 72 8.31 1.71 -0.50
N GLU A 73 7.93 2.98 -0.60
CA GLU A 73 7.32 3.52 -1.81
C GLU A 73 8.30 3.52 -3.01
N ALA A 74 9.56 3.86 -2.76
CA ALA A 74 10.60 3.79 -3.78
C ALA A 74 10.89 2.34 -4.25
N ALA A 75 10.90 1.38 -3.33
CA ALA A 75 11.06 -0.03 -3.64
C ALA A 75 9.89 -0.57 -4.47
N ALA A 76 8.65 -0.20 -4.13
CA ALA A 76 7.46 -0.58 -4.90
C ALA A 76 7.48 -0.01 -6.33
N LYS A 77 7.92 1.24 -6.50
CA LYS A 77 8.08 1.84 -7.84
C LYS A 77 9.17 1.13 -8.66
N ARG A 78 10.22 0.62 -8.01
CA ARG A 78 11.32 -0.09 -8.69
C ARG A 78 10.89 -1.47 -9.18
N THR A 79 10.12 -2.22 -8.40
CA THR A 79 9.61 -3.54 -8.82
C THR A 79 8.61 -3.42 -9.95
N GLN A 80 7.75 -2.39 -9.93
CA GLN A 80 6.78 -2.13 -10.99
C GLN A 80 7.44 -1.91 -12.36
N LYS A 81 8.47 -1.04 -12.41
CA LYS A 81 9.24 -0.79 -13.64
C LYS A 81 9.99 -2.01 -14.18
N LEU A 82 10.33 -2.98 -13.32
CA LEU A 82 10.95 -4.24 -13.73
C LEU A 82 9.91 -5.25 -14.24
N ASP A 83 8.72 -5.30 -13.62
CA ASP A 83 7.60 -6.14 -14.07
C ASP A 83 7.07 -5.69 -15.44
N ASP A 84 6.89 -4.38 -15.64
CA ASP A 84 6.45 -3.81 -16.91
C ASP A 84 7.45 -4.09 -18.05
N LYS A 85 8.76 -4.05 -17.77
CA LYS A 85 9.80 -4.43 -18.75
C LYS A 85 9.83 -5.93 -19.02
N ARG A 86 9.55 -6.79 -18.03
CA ARG A 86 9.50 -8.25 -18.22
C ARG A 86 8.31 -8.66 -19.07
N LYS A 87 7.12 -8.08 -18.88
CA LYS A 87 5.95 -8.36 -19.74
C LYS A 87 6.21 -8.06 -21.22
N LYS A 88 7.05 -7.06 -21.52
CA LYS A 88 7.42 -6.73 -22.90
C LYS A 88 8.43 -7.70 -23.53
N ASN A 89 9.22 -8.41 -22.72
CA ASN A 89 10.30 -9.28 -23.19
C ASN A 89 10.08 -10.79 -22.97
N THR A 90 9.07 -11.20 -22.18
CA THR A 90 8.75 -12.62 -21.91
C THR A 90 7.64 -13.14 -22.83
N SER A 91 7.76 -12.88 -24.13
CA SER A 91 7.08 -13.73 -25.13
C SER A 91 8.10 -14.73 -25.65
N PRO A 92 7.84 -16.04 -25.61
CA PRO A 92 8.80 -17.04 -26.11
C PRO A 92 9.13 -16.88 -27.59
N TYR A 93 8.34 -16.09 -28.35
CA TYR A 93 8.59 -15.79 -29.76
C TYR A 93 8.24 -14.33 -30.10
N PRO A 94 9.15 -13.37 -29.84
CA PRO A 94 8.91 -11.95 -30.17
C PRO A 94 8.75 -11.71 -31.69
N HIS A 95 9.30 -12.59 -32.54
CA HIS A 95 9.17 -12.51 -34.00
C HIS A 95 7.88 -13.15 -34.55
N LEU A 96 7.17 -14.01 -33.78
CA LEU A 96 5.92 -14.65 -34.22
C LEU A 96 4.69 -13.75 -34.06
N HIS A 97 4.80 -12.65 -33.31
CA HIS A 97 3.70 -11.72 -33.09
C HIS A 97 3.18 -11.12 -34.42
N ASN A 98 4.08 -10.84 -35.38
CA ASN A 98 3.70 -10.36 -36.71
C ASN A 98 3.23 -11.49 -37.65
N MET A 99 3.60 -12.74 -37.39
CA MET A 99 3.22 -13.88 -38.24
C MET A 99 1.84 -14.42 -37.90
N TRP A 100 1.50 -14.57 -36.62
CA TRP A 100 0.17 -15.04 -36.22
C TRP A 100 -0.94 -14.02 -36.55
N ALA A 101 -0.66 -12.73 -36.39
CA ALA A 101 -1.56 -11.65 -36.80
C ALA A 101 -1.82 -11.63 -38.32
N LYS A 102 -0.80 -11.93 -39.14
CA LYS A 102 -0.95 -12.04 -40.61
C LYS A 102 -1.64 -13.32 -41.07
N LEU A 103 -1.50 -14.42 -40.34
CA LEU A 103 -2.15 -15.71 -40.66
C LEU A 103 -3.63 -15.75 -40.27
N SER A 104 -4.04 -15.05 -39.20
CA SER A 104 -5.44 -14.98 -38.77
C SER A 104 -6.32 -14.02 -39.59
N SER A 105 -5.73 -13.11 -40.37
CA SER A 105 -6.45 -12.06 -41.10
C SER A 105 -6.64 -12.32 -42.60
N ASN A 106 -6.40 -13.54 -43.10
CA ASN A 106 -6.68 -13.85 -44.50
C ASN A 106 -7.95 -14.72 -44.68
N PRO A 107 -9.15 -14.13 -44.78
CA PRO A 107 -10.27 -14.82 -45.37
C PRO A 107 -10.12 -14.76 -46.89
N LYS A 108 -9.93 -15.93 -47.53
CA LYS A 108 -10.34 -16.28 -48.92
C LYS A 108 -9.21 -16.63 -49.92
N SER A 109 -9.06 -17.93 -50.12
CA SER A 109 -8.85 -18.60 -51.42
C SER A 109 -9.42 -20.02 -51.23
N ARG A 110 -10.71 -20.26 -51.42
CA ARG A 110 -11.40 -20.66 -52.68
C ARG A 110 -10.61 -21.65 -53.55
N ASN A 111 -10.88 -22.94 -53.30
CA ASN A 111 -11.33 -23.98 -54.25
C ASN A 111 -10.40 -24.43 -55.39
N ARG A 112 -9.97 -25.71 -55.38
CA ARG A 112 -9.96 -26.65 -56.53
C ARG A 112 -9.36 -28.01 -56.17
N GLN A 113 -10.19 -29.05 -56.25
CA GLN A 113 -9.91 -30.45 -56.61
C GLN A 113 -11.24 -31.21 -56.38
N GLY A 114 -11.83 -31.94 -57.31
CA GLY A 114 -11.58 -32.22 -58.73
C GLY A 114 -12.87 -32.84 -59.29
#